data_AF-A0A8S2V0Y3-F1
#
_entry.id   AF-A0A8S2V0Y3-F1
#
_cell.length_a   1.000
_cell.length_b   1.000
_cell.length_c   1.000
_cell.angle_alpha   90.00
_cell.angle_beta   90.00
_cell.angle_gamma   90.00
#
_symmetry.space_group_name_H-M   'P 1'
#
loop_
_entity.id
_entity.type
_entity.pdbx_description
1 polymer ?
#
loop_
_entity_poly.entity_id
_entity_poly.type
_entity_poly.pdbx_seq_one_letter_code
_entity_poly.pdbx_strand_id
1 'polypeptide(L)'
;NDLQSLSTKEIASNICEMAHIGRQHVRECCIVISVPNCYPDLSYAKYRDSKCDVNRRLKEYVEKIKDESVPRVYFLDLNENNLNIDSMDEDEKTLIYDDSIHYTPEGYSRLGTAVFNVIKSHLSKG
;
A
#
# COMPACT_ATOMS: atom_id res chain seq x y z
N ASN A 1 -16.22 4.36 0.84
CA ASN A 1 -15.04 4.73 1.66
C ASN A 1 -15.14 3.91 2.93
N ASP A 2 -14.47 2.76 2.96
CA ASP A 2 -14.63 1.78 4.04
C ASP A 2 -14.22 2.34 5.40
N LEU A 3 -13.35 3.36 5.42
CA LEU A 3 -12.98 4.12 6.63
C LEU A 3 -14.17 4.87 7.27
N GLN A 4 -15.32 4.96 6.61
CA GLN A 4 -16.54 5.57 7.15
C GLN A 4 -17.53 4.55 7.72
N SER A 5 -17.43 3.28 7.33
CA SER A 5 -18.42 2.25 7.65
C SER A 5 -17.86 1.04 8.37
N LEU A 6 -16.54 0.84 8.35
CA LEU A 6 -15.84 -0.28 8.98
C LEU A 6 -14.79 0.24 9.95
N SER A 7 -14.52 -0.52 11.00
CA SER A 7 -13.38 -0.27 11.87
C SER A 7 -12.06 -0.54 11.12
N THR A 8 -11.00 0.13 11.53
CA THR A 8 -9.63 -0.11 11.05
C THR A 8 -9.22 -1.58 11.11
N LYS A 9 -9.67 -2.29 12.16
CA LYS A 9 -9.40 -3.72 12.33
C LYS A 9 -10.10 -4.56 11.26
N GLU A 10 -11.34 -4.25 10.92
CA GLU A 10 -12.10 -4.95 9.87
C GLU A 10 -11.48 -4.70 8.49
N ILE A 11 -11.12 -3.45 8.18
CA ILE A 11 -10.45 -3.11 6.92
C ILE A 11 -9.15 -3.91 6.76
N ALA A 12 -8.29 -3.88 7.79
CA ALA A 12 -7.05 -4.64 7.76
C ALA A 12 -7.30 -6.16 7.64
N SER A 13 -8.30 -6.69 8.37
CA SER A 13 -8.67 -8.10 8.31
C SER A 13 -9.11 -8.51 6.90
N ASN A 14 -9.97 -7.71 6.26
CA ASN A 14 -10.47 -7.99 4.91
C ASN A 14 -9.33 -7.99 3.89
N ILE A 15 -8.40 -7.03 3.98
CA ILE A 15 -7.24 -6.97 3.07
C ILE A 15 -6.30 -8.15 3.31
N CYS A 16 -6.02 -8.52 4.56
CA CYS A 16 -5.22 -9.71 4.90
C CYS A 16 -5.87 -10.99 4.38
N GLU A 17 -7.20 -11.12 4.45
CA GLU A 17 -7.94 -12.26 3.92
C GLU A 17 -7.86 -12.30 2.39
N MET A 18 -8.03 -11.16 1.70
CA MET A 18 -7.81 -11.07 0.25
C MET A 18 -6.39 -11.48 -0.14
N ALA A 19 -5.37 -11.04 0.62
CA ALA A 19 -3.99 -11.45 0.41
C ALA A 19 -3.80 -12.96 0.63
N HIS A 20 -4.44 -13.52 1.66
CA HIS A 20 -4.42 -14.97 1.93
C HIS A 20 -5.03 -15.77 0.78
N ILE A 21 -6.22 -15.39 0.33
CA ILE A 21 -6.92 -16.05 -0.80
C ILE A 21 -6.11 -15.87 -2.08
N GLY A 22 -5.65 -14.66 -2.38
CA GLY A 22 -4.83 -14.37 -3.56
C GLY A 22 -3.58 -15.23 -3.59
N ARG A 23 -2.90 -15.39 -2.45
CA ARG A 23 -1.71 -16.25 -2.29
C ARG A 23 -1.99 -17.71 -2.65
N GLN A 24 -3.19 -18.23 -2.41
CA GLN A 24 -3.56 -19.61 -2.79
C GLN A 24 -3.69 -19.79 -4.31
N HIS A 25 -3.83 -18.70 -5.07
CA HIS A 25 -4.08 -18.73 -6.51
C HIS A 25 -2.94 -18.15 -7.37
N VAL A 26 -2.04 -17.34 -6.81
CA VAL A 26 -0.82 -16.89 -7.50
C VAL A 26 0.33 -17.89 -7.35
N ARG A 27 1.16 -18.02 -8.40
CA ARG A 27 2.27 -18.99 -8.41
C ARG A 27 3.63 -18.40 -8.03
N GLU A 28 3.81 -17.10 -8.23
CA GLU A 28 5.13 -16.45 -8.16
C GLU A 28 5.24 -15.58 -6.90
N CYS A 29 4.51 -14.46 -6.88
CA CYS A 29 4.50 -13.55 -5.75
C CYS A 29 3.14 -12.87 -5.56
N CYS A 30 2.90 -12.39 -4.34
CA CYS A 30 1.80 -11.52 -3.98
C CYS A 30 2.38 -10.23 -3.39
N ILE A 31 1.91 -9.06 -3.84
CA ILE A 31 2.35 -7.76 -3.32
C ILE A 31 1.16 -7.10 -2.63
N VAL A 32 1.25 -6.95 -1.32
CA VAL A 32 0.31 -6.18 -0.50
C VAL A 32 0.81 -4.75 -0.45
N ILE A 33 0.00 -3.81 -0.93
CA ILE A 33 0.36 -2.40 -1.05
C ILE A 33 -0.26 -1.62 0.11
N SER A 34 0.50 -0.71 0.73
CA SER A 34 -0.02 0.15 1.78
C SER A 34 -1.03 1.17 1.25
N VAL A 35 -1.94 1.63 2.12
CA VAL A 35 -2.86 2.73 1.81
C VAL A 35 -2.10 4.05 1.97
N PRO A 36 -1.93 4.85 0.90
CA PRO A 36 -1.17 6.09 0.97
C PRO A 36 -1.97 7.19 1.69
N ASN A 37 -1.24 8.13 2.30
CA ASN A 37 -1.84 9.38 2.77
C ASN A 37 -2.16 10.29 1.57
N CYS A 38 -3.31 10.94 1.58
CA CYS A 38 -3.81 11.85 0.55
C CYS A 38 -4.37 13.14 1.17
N TYR A 39 -4.87 14.09 0.35
CA TYR A 39 -5.23 15.43 0.83
C TYR A 39 -6.16 15.48 2.05
N PRO A 40 -7.22 14.65 2.15
CA PRO A 40 -8.06 14.61 3.35
C PRO A 40 -7.28 14.31 4.64
N ASP A 41 -6.21 13.54 4.58
CA ASP A 41 -5.44 13.15 5.77
C ASP A 41 -4.67 14.33 6.37
N LEU A 42 -4.34 15.35 5.56
CA LEU A 42 -3.72 16.59 6.01
C LEU A 42 -4.64 17.40 6.94
N SER A 43 -5.95 17.32 6.70
CA SER A 43 -6.96 18.07 7.47
C SER A 43 -7.60 17.25 8.59
N TYR A 44 -7.58 15.91 8.48
CA TYR A 44 -8.30 15.02 9.37
C TYR A 44 -7.37 13.92 9.91
N ALA A 45 -6.69 14.23 11.02
CA ALA A 45 -5.76 13.30 11.69
C ALA A 45 -6.34 11.91 11.93
N LYS A 46 -7.65 11.80 12.21
CA LYS A 46 -8.33 10.51 12.39
C LYS A 46 -8.20 9.56 11.19
N TYR A 47 -8.21 10.07 9.95
CA TYR A 47 -8.10 9.25 8.75
C TYR A 47 -6.65 8.80 8.54
N ARG A 48 -5.70 9.71 8.77
CA ARG A 48 -4.27 9.43 8.81
C ARG A 48 -3.93 8.33 9.80
N ASP A 49 -4.38 8.47 11.06
CA ASP A 49 -4.14 7.50 12.12
C ASP A 49 -4.76 6.12 11.80
N SER A 50 -5.96 6.13 11.22
CA SER A 50 -6.62 4.90 10.77
C SER A 50 -5.82 4.21 9.66
N LYS A 51 -5.35 4.94 8.64
CA LYS A 51 -4.50 4.39 7.57
C LYS A 51 -3.16 3.87 8.10
N CYS A 52 -2.51 4.61 9.01
CA CYS A 52 -1.30 4.16 9.68
C CYS A 52 -1.52 2.84 10.42
N ASP A 53 -2.63 2.68 11.14
CA ASP A 53 -2.94 1.43 11.85
C ASP A 53 -3.31 0.28 10.90
N VAL A 54 -4.01 0.54 9.78
CA VAL A 54 -4.19 -0.46 8.71
C VAL A 54 -2.83 -0.91 8.18
N ASN A 55 -1.98 0.02 7.75
CA ASN A 55 -0.69 -0.28 7.13
C ASN A 55 0.24 -1.05 8.07
N ARG A 56 0.26 -0.69 9.36
CA ARG A 56 0.99 -1.42 10.40
C ARG A 56 0.53 -2.87 10.50
N ARG A 57 -0.78 -3.12 10.51
CA ARG A 57 -1.35 -4.48 10.59
C ARG A 57 -1.08 -5.30 9.34
N LEU A 58 -1.13 -4.68 8.16
CA LEU A 58 -0.77 -5.33 6.89
C LEU A 58 0.71 -5.75 6.89
N LYS A 59 1.60 -4.87 7.32
CA LYS A 59 3.03 -5.16 7.46
C LYS A 59 3.27 -6.32 8.42
N GLU A 60 2.67 -6.29 9.60
CA GLU A 60 2.76 -7.37 10.61
C GLU A 60 2.23 -8.70 10.07
N TYR A 61 1.14 -8.69 9.30
CA TYR A 61 0.60 -9.88 8.65
C TYR A 61 1.61 -10.46 7.65
N VAL A 62 2.12 -9.64 6.73
CA VAL A 62 3.09 -10.08 5.72
C VAL A 62 4.36 -10.61 6.38
N GLU A 63 4.85 -9.95 7.44
CA GLU A 63 6.03 -10.38 8.18
C GLU A 63 5.86 -11.74 8.86
N LYS A 64 4.65 -12.08 9.32
CA LYS A 64 4.35 -13.40 9.91
C LYS A 64 4.36 -14.52 8.88
N ILE A 65 3.92 -14.24 7.66
CA ILE A 65 3.72 -15.27 6.63
C ILE A 65 4.87 -15.36 5.61
N LYS A 66 5.83 -14.43 5.65
CA LYS A 66 6.93 -14.32 4.67
C LYS A 66 7.82 -15.57 4.62
N ASP A 67 7.97 -16.25 5.76
CA ASP A 67 8.88 -17.39 5.92
C ASP A 67 8.18 -18.73 5.64
N GLU A 68 6.86 -18.72 5.39
CA GLU A 68 6.04 -19.95 5.49
C GLU A 68 5.75 -20.69 4.17
N SER A 69 5.98 -20.14 2.96
CA SER A 69 5.91 -20.89 1.68
C SER A 69 5.88 -20.01 0.43
N VAL A 70 6.13 -20.62 -0.74
CA VAL A 70 5.80 -20.11 -2.08
C VAL A 70 4.27 -20.03 -2.25
N PRO A 71 3.70 -18.97 -2.85
CA PRO A 71 4.39 -17.78 -3.41
C PRO A 71 4.82 -16.80 -2.31
N ARG A 72 5.94 -16.10 -2.57
CA ARG A 72 6.49 -15.09 -1.66
C ARG A 72 5.52 -13.91 -1.56
N VAL A 73 5.28 -13.42 -0.34
CA VAL A 73 4.46 -12.24 -0.10
C VAL A 73 5.34 -11.05 0.26
N TYR A 74 5.08 -9.91 -0.37
CA TYR A 74 5.80 -8.66 -0.16
C TYR A 74 4.86 -7.59 0.38
N PHE A 75 5.37 -6.73 1.25
CA PHE A 75 4.70 -5.51 1.63
C PHE A 75 5.38 -4.34 0.93
N LEU A 76 4.62 -3.59 0.13
CA LEU A 76 5.09 -2.37 -0.53
C LEU A 76 4.50 -1.17 0.21
N ASP A 77 5.35 -0.45 0.94
CA ASP A 77 4.93 0.78 1.62
C ASP A 77 5.05 1.98 0.68
N LEU A 78 3.92 2.48 0.18
CA LEU A 78 3.87 3.67 -0.66
C LEU A 78 4.38 4.93 0.06
N ASN A 79 4.32 4.96 1.39
CA ASN A 79 4.83 6.11 2.12
C ASN A 79 6.36 6.21 2.08
N GLU A 80 7.06 5.08 1.91
CA GLU A 80 8.52 5.02 1.74
C GLU A 80 8.95 5.16 0.27
N ASN A 81 8.00 5.25 -0.68
CA ASN A 81 8.24 5.25 -2.13
C ASN A 81 7.86 6.57 -2.82
N ASN A 82 8.03 7.71 -2.15
CA ASN A 82 7.73 9.06 -2.69
C ASN A 82 6.29 9.21 -3.21
N LEU A 83 5.34 8.52 -2.57
CA LEU A 83 3.89 8.62 -2.84
C LEU A 83 3.10 9.07 -1.61
N ASN A 84 3.81 9.56 -0.58
CA ASN A 84 3.24 10.16 0.62
C ASN A 84 3.02 11.67 0.43
N ILE A 85 1.77 12.11 0.53
CA ILE A 85 1.47 13.54 0.44
C ILE A 85 2.11 14.39 1.55
N ASP A 86 2.36 13.80 2.74
CA ASP A 86 2.92 14.51 3.90
C ASP A 86 4.35 15.00 3.66
N SER A 87 5.09 14.34 2.76
CA SER A 87 6.50 14.64 2.47
C SER A 87 6.71 15.48 1.22
N MET A 88 5.64 15.82 0.49
CA MET A 88 5.70 16.53 -0.78
C MET A 88 5.57 18.04 -0.57
N ASP A 89 6.25 18.82 -1.40
CA ASP A 89 5.94 20.25 -1.57
C ASP A 89 4.71 20.43 -2.49
N GLU A 90 4.20 21.67 -2.63
CA GLU A 90 2.98 21.91 -3.40
C GLU A 90 3.15 21.60 -4.91
N ASP A 91 4.33 21.86 -5.48
CA ASP A 91 4.60 21.57 -6.89
C ASP A 91 4.58 20.06 -7.12
N GLU A 92 5.22 19.27 -6.25
CA GLU A 92 5.19 17.82 -6.31
C GLU A 92 3.79 17.25 -6.07
N LYS A 93 3.01 17.83 -5.15
CA LYS A 93 1.62 17.39 -4.94
C LYS A 93 0.79 17.55 -6.21
N THR A 94 0.88 18.69 -6.91
CA THR A 94 0.13 18.91 -8.17
C THR A 94 0.62 18.03 -9.32
N LEU A 95 1.90 17.65 -9.31
CA LEU A 95 2.44 16.71 -10.28
C LEU A 95 1.93 15.29 -10.04
N ILE A 96 1.74 14.88 -8.78
CA ILE A 96 1.47 13.48 -8.39
C ILE A 96 -0.01 13.19 -8.15
N TYR A 97 -0.79 14.15 -7.66
CA TYR A 97 -2.22 14.00 -7.36
C TYR A 97 -3.07 14.79 -8.35
N ASP A 98 -4.04 14.12 -8.97
CA ASP A 98 -5.00 14.70 -9.92
C ASP A 98 -6.14 15.40 -9.18
N ASP A 99 -6.58 14.78 -8.09
CA ASP A 99 -7.55 15.35 -7.16
C ASP A 99 -7.15 15.04 -5.72
N SER A 100 -8.09 15.20 -4.78
CA SER A 100 -7.83 14.97 -3.37
C SER A 100 -7.39 13.54 -2.99
N ILE A 101 -7.64 12.54 -3.83
CA ILE A 101 -7.41 11.12 -3.52
C ILE A 101 -6.78 10.30 -4.67
N HIS A 102 -6.91 10.73 -5.92
CA HIS A 102 -6.42 10.02 -7.10
C HIS A 102 -5.07 10.57 -7.57
N TYR A 103 -4.23 9.68 -8.08
CA TYR A 103 -2.96 10.05 -8.69
C TYR A 103 -3.13 10.54 -10.13
N THR A 104 -2.24 11.42 -10.58
CA THR A 104 -2.05 11.74 -11.99
C THR A 104 -1.41 10.55 -12.74
N PRO A 105 -1.30 10.60 -14.08
CA PRO A 105 -0.50 9.63 -14.83
C PRO A 105 0.95 9.50 -14.34
N GLU A 106 1.56 10.62 -13.89
CA GLU A 106 2.91 10.60 -13.32
C GLU A 106 2.95 9.89 -11.96
N GLY A 107 1.96 10.14 -11.09
CA GLY A 107 1.84 9.42 -9.82
C GLY A 107 1.65 7.90 -10.02
N TYR A 108 0.82 7.50 -10.99
CA TYR A 108 0.68 6.08 -11.35
C TYR A 108 1.95 5.50 -11.99
N SER A 109 2.73 6.29 -12.73
CA SER A 109 4.05 5.88 -13.26
C SER A 109 5.03 5.55 -12.13
N ARG A 110 5.07 6.39 -11.08
CA ARG A 110 5.87 6.14 -9.87
C ARG A 110 5.41 4.89 -9.12
N LEU A 111 4.10 4.70 -8.96
CA LEU A 111 3.53 3.47 -8.36
C LEU A 111 3.94 2.22 -9.17
N GLY A 112 3.80 2.28 -10.49
CA GLY A 112 4.20 1.20 -11.38
C GLY A 112 5.69 0.88 -11.27
N THR A 113 6.53 1.90 -11.16
CA THR A 113 7.99 1.75 -10.94
C THR A 113 8.29 1.07 -9.60
N ALA A 114 7.61 1.47 -8.53
CA ALA A 114 7.76 0.85 -7.21
C ALA A 114 7.38 -0.64 -7.22
N VAL A 115 6.24 -0.98 -7.83
CA VAL A 115 5.80 -2.38 -8.02
C VAL A 115 6.80 -3.15 -8.87
N PHE A 116 7.26 -2.58 -9.99
CA PHE A 116 8.23 -3.21 -10.86
C PHE A 116 9.55 -3.53 -10.13
N ASN A 117 10.03 -2.63 -9.28
CA ASN A 117 11.24 -2.85 -8.50
C ASN A 117 11.11 -4.04 -7.53
N VAL A 118 9.94 -4.23 -6.92
CA VAL A 118 9.65 -5.40 -6.08
C VAL A 118 9.71 -6.69 -6.92
N ILE A 119 9.03 -6.71 -8.08
CA ILE A 119 9.00 -7.87 -8.98
C ILE A 119 10.42 -8.18 -9.49
N LYS A 120 11.17 -7.18 -9.93
CA LYS A 120 12.55 -7.33 -10.39
C LYS A 120 13.45 -7.91 -9.29
N SER A 121 13.32 -7.42 -8.04
CA SER A 121 14.06 -7.95 -6.90
C SER A 121 13.70 -9.41 -6.59
N HIS A 122 12.42 -9.78 -6.74
CA HIS A 122 11.97 -11.17 -6.61
C HIS A 122 12.62 -12.09 -7.64
N LEU A 123 12.55 -11.71 -8.92
CA LEU A 123 13.09 -12.51 -10.04
C LEU A 123 14.62 -12.60 -10.03
N SER A 124 15.32 -11.60 -9.51
CA SER A 124 16.79 -11.61 -9.41
C SER A 124 17.32 -12.49 -8.27
N LYS A 125 16.44 -12.98 -7.38
CA LYS A 125 16.76 -13.83 -6.22
C LYS A 125 16.34 -15.29 -6.41
N GLY A 126 15.81 -15.65 -7.59
CA GLY A 126 15.49 -17.03 -8.00
C GLY A 126 16.58 -17.55 -8.93
#